data_AF-A0A5D2JWD9-F1
#
_entry.id   AF-A0A5D2JWD9-F1
#
_cell.length_a   1.000
_cell.length_b   1.000
_cell.length_c   1.000
_cell.angle_alpha   90.00
_cell.angle_beta   90.00
_cell.angle_gamma   90.00
#
_symmetry.space_group_name_H-M   'P 1'
#
loop_
_entity.id
_entity.type
_entity.pdbx_description
1 polymer ?
#
loop_
_entity_poly.entity_id
_entity_poly.type
_entity_poly.pdbx_seq_one_letter_code
_entity_poly.pdbx_strand_id
1 'polypeptide(L)'
;MMGSLHLHSTALGFFFLFLSLRLSHGLLVKPHIFIYGGCSQEKYGPNTPFEANLNAFLSSVVTSASQVSYTTYATGNGSSTPPDGTTVYGLYQCRGDLQRPDCSRCMQSAVNQIGLVCPYSYGASLQLEGCYLRYDRASFLGTLDTSLKFKKCSKSSVNNDEEFFRRRDIVLADLQAGVGFKVSSSGMVEGFSQCMGDLSSSDCSSCLGDAVGKLKSLCGSAAAADVFLGQCYARYWASGYYQEFSSADSSHQDEDHIGKTVALIVGVLAGLAVLIVILSFCHSNGMKQQV
;
A
#
# COMPACT_ATOMS: atom_id res chain seq x y z
N MET A 1 -57.46 -18.88 8.70
CA MET A 1 -56.42 -18.32 7.81
C MET A 1 -55.56 -17.28 8.55
N MET A 2 -54.88 -17.64 9.64
CA MET A 2 -54.02 -16.71 10.41
C MET A 2 -52.61 -17.26 10.72
N GLY A 3 -52.34 -18.55 10.44
CA GLY A 3 -51.03 -19.17 10.71
C GLY A 3 -49.96 -18.98 9.63
N SER A 4 -50.35 -18.75 8.36
CA SER A 4 -49.41 -18.68 7.23
C SER A 4 -48.77 -17.30 7.02
N LEU A 5 -49.30 -16.25 7.65
CA LEU A 5 -48.72 -14.89 7.60
C LEU A 5 -47.56 -14.71 8.58
N HIS A 6 -47.60 -15.36 9.75
CA HIS A 6 -46.53 -15.26 10.74
C HIS A 6 -45.22 -15.91 10.27
N LEU A 7 -45.30 -17.02 9.53
CA LEU A 7 -44.13 -17.76 9.07
C LEU A 7 -43.34 -17.01 7.97
N HIS A 8 -44.02 -16.25 7.12
CA HIS A 8 -43.38 -15.38 6.12
C HIS A 8 -42.70 -14.17 6.74
N SER A 9 -43.28 -13.58 7.79
CA SER A 9 -42.72 -12.43 8.49
C SER A 9 -41.41 -12.77 9.21
N THR A 10 -41.33 -13.95 9.84
CA THR A 10 -40.09 -14.42 10.49
C THR A 10 -39.01 -14.79 9.48
N ALA A 11 -39.37 -15.37 8.32
CA ALA A 11 -38.42 -15.73 7.28
C ALA A 11 -37.80 -14.49 6.60
N LEU A 12 -38.58 -13.44 6.36
CA LEU A 12 -38.07 -12.15 5.85
C LEU A 12 -37.10 -11.49 6.85
N GLY A 13 -37.42 -11.53 8.15
CA GLY A 13 -36.56 -10.98 9.20
C GLY A 13 -35.20 -11.66 9.29
N PHE A 14 -35.16 -13.00 9.21
CA PHE A 14 -33.91 -13.75 9.16
C PHE A 14 -33.12 -13.51 7.87
N PHE A 15 -33.79 -13.37 6.72
CA PHE A 15 -33.11 -13.03 5.46
C PHE A 15 -32.45 -11.65 5.49
N PHE A 16 -33.12 -10.64 6.06
CA PHE A 16 -32.51 -9.31 6.27
C PHE A 16 -31.35 -9.35 7.27
N LEU A 17 -31.46 -10.13 8.35
CA LEU A 17 -30.37 -10.35 9.31
C LEU A 17 -29.16 -11.02 8.65
N PHE A 18 -29.37 -12.07 7.85
CA PHE A 18 -28.31 -12.72 7.08
C PHE A 18 -27.73 -11.83 5.98
N LEU A 19 -28.53 -10.98 5.32
CA LEU A 19 -28.04 -10.00 4.33
C LEU A 19 -27.18 -8.92 5.00
N SER A 20 -27.54 -8.47 6.20
CA SER A 20 -26.74 -7.55 7.00
C SER A 20 -25.46 -8.18 7.61
N LEU A 21 -25.49 -9.47 7.96
CA LEU A 21 -24.29 -10.22 8.36
C LEU A 21 -23.35 -10.53 7.18
N ARG A 22 -23.89 -10.64 5.95
CA ARG A 22 -23.06 -10.76 4.73
C ARG A 22 -22.38 -9.44 4.36
N LEU A 23 -22.98 -8.29 4.73
CA LEU A 23 -22.45 -6.95 4.42
C LEU A 23 -21.36 -6.46 5.40
N SER A 24 -21.11 -7.20 6.49
CA SER A 24 -20.10 -6.87 7.50
C SER A 24 -18.76 -7.61 7.32
N HIS A 25 -18.58 -8.36 6.24
CA HIS A 25 -17.23 -8.63 5.75
C HIS A 25 -16.74 -7.32 5.13
N GLY A 26 -16.22 -6.43 5.99
CA GLY A 26 -15.42 -5.30 5.52
C GLY A 26 -14.47 -5.84 4.48
N LEU A 27 -14.50 -5.27 3.28
CA LEU A 27 -13.57 -5.60 2.21
C LEU A 27 -12.20 -5.67 2.87
N LEU A 28 -11.52 -6.82 2.82
CA LEU A 28 -10.21 -6.99 3.43
C LEU A 28 -9.24 -6.09 2.67
N VAL A 29 -9.22 -4.80 3.03
CA VAL A 29 -8.17 -3.89 2.62
C VAL A 29 -6.93 -4.50 3.23
N LYS A 30 -5.95 -4.82 2.39
CA LYS A 30 -4.61 -5.20 2.83
C LYS A 30 -3.79 -3.90 2.85
N PRO A 31 -3.88 -3.06 3.90
CA PRO A 31 -3.26 -1.72 3.90
C PRO A 31 -1.73 -1.79 3.85
N HIS A 32 -1.14 -2.96 4.09
CA HIS A 32 0.29 -3.16 4.19
C HIS A 32 0.97 -3.52 2.84
N ILE A 33 0.22 -3.58 1.72
CA ILE A 33 0.81 -3.85 0.40
C ILE A 33 1.72 -2.68 0.01
N PHE A 34 2.95 -3.00 -0.42
CA PHE A 34 3.95 -2.05 -0.88
C PHE A 34 3.54 -1.40 -2.21
N ILE A 35 3.67 -0.07 -2.31
CA ILE A 35 3.49 0.68 -3.56
C ILE A 35 4.84 1.17 -4.09
N TYR A 36 5.54 1.99 -3.32
CA TYR A 36 6.88 2.47 -3.68
C TYR A 36 7.69 2.85 -2.43
N GLY A 37 9.01 2.92 -2.60
CA GLY A 37 9.94 3.47 -1.61
C GLY A 37 11.01 4.31 -2.31
N GLY A 38 11.59 5.26 -1.59
CA GLY A 38 12.64 6.13 -2.10
C GLY A 38 13.59 6.56 -1.00
N CYS A 39 14.89 6.49 -1.29
CA CYS A 39 15.95 6.72 -0.31
C CYS A 39 16.86 7.87 -0.76
N SER A 40 17.35 8.66 0.20
CA SER A 40 18.43 9.62 -0.05
C SER A 40 19.72 8.91 -0.43
N GLN A 41 20.51 9.54 -1.29
CA GLN A 41 21.85 9.08 -1.64
C GLN A 41 22.80 9.14 -0.44
N GLU A 42 22.66 10.19 0.37
CA GLU A 42 23.48 10.37 1.56
C GLU A 42 23.11 9.38 2.66
N LYS A 43 24.14 8.84 3.30
CA LYS A 43 24.04 7.81 4.33
C LYS A 43 24.59 8.31 5.66
N TYR A 44 23.93 7.95 6.76
CA TYR A 44 24.43 8.17 8.11
C TYR A 44 25.25 6.97 8.58
N GLY A 45 26.17 7.20 9.51
CA GLY A 45 26.94 6.13 10.16
C GLY A 45 26.18 5.49 11.32
N PRO A 46 26.45 4.21 11.64
CA PRO A 46 25.87 3.56 12.82
C PRO A 46 26.33 4.24 14.10
N ASN A 47 25.53 4.14 15.16
CA ASN A 47 25.73 4.72 16.48
C ASN A 47 25.89 6.25 16.48
N THR A 48 25.23 6.94 15.54
CA THR A 48 25.21 8.40 15.48
C THR A 48 24.01 8.98 16.24
N PRO A 49 24.07 10.25 16.70
CA PRO A 49 22.89 10.91 17.27
C PRO A 49 21.69 10.95 16.31
N PHE A 50 21.95 11.05 15.00
CA PHE A 50 20.90 10.96 13.98
C PHE A 50 20.17 9.61 14.02
N GLU A 51 20.90 8.50 14.10
CA GLU A 51 20.29 7.16 14.22
C GLU A 51 19.45 7.03 15.49
N ALA A 52 19.93 7.54 16.62
CA ALA A 52 19.17 7.55 17.87
C ALA A 52 17.87 8.37 17.74
N ASN A 53 17.94 9.56 17.14
CA ASN A 53 16.78 10.40 16.87
C ASN A 53 15.80 9.75 15.89
N LEU A 54 16.30 9.05 14.87
CA LEU A 54 15.49 8.31 13.91
C LEU A 54 14.74 7.17 14.58
N ASN A 55 15.40 6.39 15.43
CA ASN A 55 14.76 5.31 16.19
C ASN A 55 13.68 5.84 17.16
N ALA A 56 13.93 6.98 17.80
CA ALA A 56 12.94 7.65 18.65
C ALA A 56 11.73 8.17 17.83
N PHE A 57 11.96 8.73 16.65
CA PHE A 57 10.92 9.12 15.71
C PHE A 57 10.06 7.92 15.28
N LEU A 58 10.68 6.83 14.80
CA LEU A 58 9.96 5.64 14.34
C LEU A 58 9.13 4.99 15.46
N SER A 59 9.64 4.96 16.69
CA SER A 59 8.90 4.49 17.87
C SER A 59 7.70 5.39 18.18
N SER A 60 7.85 6.70 18.03
CA SER A 60 6.79 7.69 18.24
C SER A 60 5.68 7.55 17.19
N VAL A 61 6.05 7.26 15.93
CA VAL A 61 5.10 7.00 14.84
C VAL A 61 4.18 5.81 15.18
N VAL A 62 4.75 4.66 15.58
CA VAL A 62 3.96 3.47 15.92
C VAL A 62 3.01 3.75 17.09
N THR A 63 3.48 4.45 18.11
CA THR A 63 2.66 4.83 19.28
C THR A 63 1.52 5.76 18.87
N SER A 64 1.83 6.80 18.10
CA SER A 64 0.90 7.84 17.66
C SER A 64 -0.15 7.35 16.69
N ALA A 65 0.14 6.35 15.84
CA ALA A 65 -0.80 5.82 14.86
C ALA A 65 -2.08 5.20 15.48
N SER A 66 -1.98 4.81 16.76
CA SER A 66 -3.13 4.39 17.57
C SER A 66 -3.98 5.56 18.11
N GLN A 67 -3.42 6.79 18.06
CA GLN A 67 -3.81 8.14 18.56
C GLN A 67 -4.32 9.17 17.52
N VAL A 68 -3.56 9.41 16.44
CA VAL A 68 -3.99 10.20 15.26
C VAL A 68 -3.71 9.47 13.93
N SER A 69 -4.30 9.91 12.82
CA SER A 69 -4.07 9.31 11.48
C SER A 69 -2.98 10.05 10.71
N TYR A 70 -2.50 11.16 11.24
CA TYR A 70 -1.49 12.02 10.66
C TYR A 70 -0.81 12.80 11.78
N THR A 71 0.51 12.93 11.72
CA THR A 71 1.26 13.84 12.59
C THR A 71 2.64 14.13 12.01
N THR A 72 3.24 15.25 12.39
CA THR A 72 4.61 15.63 12.06
C THR A 72 5.52 15.57 13.29
N TYR A 73 6.82 15.49 13.04
CA TYR A 73 7.86 15.40 14.07
C TYR A 73 9.10 16.22 13.66
N ALA A 74 9.78 16.74 14.68
CA ALA A 74 11.12 17.29 14.61
C ALA A 74 11.93 16.75 15.80
N THR A 75 12.39 15.50 15.68
CA THR A 75 13.07 14.77 16.77
C THR A 75 14.55 15.12 16.79
N GLY A 76 15.10 15.44 17.96
CA GLY A 76 16.49 15.88 18.10
C GLY A 76 16.69 17.40 18.12
N ASN A 77 15.61 18.19 18.16
CA ASN A 77 15.68 19.63 18.33
C ASN A 77 16.08 20.02 19.78
N GLY A 78 17.34 19.75 20.13
CA GLY A 78 18.01 20.30 21.31
C GLY A 78 18.58 21.69 21.01
N SER A 79 18.85 22.50 22.04
CA SER A 79 19.18 23.93 21.96
C SER A 79 20.54 24.28 21.28
N SER A 80 21.12 23.38 20.50
CA SER A 80 22.38 23.63 19.78
C SER A 80 22.09 24.28 18.43
N THR A 81 22.33 25.58 18.36
CA THR A 81 22.46 26.34 17.11
C THR A 81 23.94 26.32 16.70
N PRO A 82 24.31 25.92 15.45
CA PRO A 82 23.46 25.49 14.35
C PRO A 82 23.01 24.02 14.49
N PRO A 83 21.92 23.59 13.80
CA PRO A 83 21.52 22.19 13.75
C PRO A 83 22.70 21.38 13.21
N ASP A 84 23.22 20.48 14.04
CA ASP A 84 24.36 19.61 13.80
C ASP A 84 24.08 18.47 12.80
N GLY A 85 22.99 18.60 12.01
CA GLY A 85 22.53 17.59 11.06
C GLY A 85 21.97 16.33 11.74
N THR A 86 21.68 16.37 13.05
CA THR A 86 21.18 15.22 13.81
C THR A 86 19.65 15.21 13.95
N THR A 87 18.98 16.33 13.67
CA THR A 87 17.52 16.43 13.71
C THR A 87 16.87 15.59 12.62
N VAL A 88 15.83 14.86 12.98
CA VAL A 88 14.97 14.12 12.07
C VAL A 88 13.64 14.86 11.93
N TYR A 89 13.38 15.35 10.72
CA TYR A 89 12.08 15.86 10.33
C TYR A 89 11.30 14.71 9.70
N GLY A 90 10.09 14.48 10.17
CA GLY A 90 9.31 13.36 9.65
C GLY A 90 7.82 13.59 9.76
N LEU A 91 7.07 12.84 8.96
CA LEU A 91 5.64 12.73 9.08
C LEU A 91 5.21 11.30 8.78
N TYR A 92 4.02 10.97 9.25
CA TYR A 92 3.31 9.82 8.74
C TYR A 92 1.87 10.21 8.43
N GLN A 93 1.26 9.45 7.53
CA GLN A 93 -0.16 9.62 7.23
C GLN A 93 -0.79 8.30 6.83
N CYS A 94 -1.86 7.92 7.51
CA CYS A 94 -2.74 6.85 7.11
C CYS A 94 -3.73 7.35 6.05
N ARG A 95 -4.27 6.42 5.27
CA ARG A 95 -5.37 6.69 4.36
C ARG A 95 -6.60 7.13 5.17
N GLY A 96 -7.24 8.22 4.75
CA GLY A 96 -8.22 8.92 5.59
C GLY A 96 -9.52 8.16 5.90
N ASP A 97 -9.81 7.10 5.15
CA ASP A 97 -10.95 6.20 5.32
C ASP A 97 -10.65 5.00 6.24
N LEU A 98 -9.41 4.85 6.73
CA LEU A 98 -9.04 3.73 7.60
C LEU A 98 -9.44 3.95 9.05
N GLN A 99 -9.88 2.85 9.68
CA GLN A 99 -10.07 2.80 11.11
C GLN A 99 -8.72 2.75 11.85
N ARG A 100 -8.76 3.15 13.12
CA ARG A 100 -7.58 3.18 14.01
C ARG A 100 -6.73 1.92 14.01
N PRO A 101 -7.31 0.72 14.11
CA PRO A 101 -6.51 -0.50 14.16
C PRO A 101 -5.83 -0.81 12.82
N ASP A 102 -6.44 -0.43 11.69
CA ASP A 102 -5.84 -0.60 10.36
C ASP A 102 -4.69 0.37 10.13
N CYS A 103 -4.86 1.63 10.53
CA CYS A 103 -3.81 2.65 10.50
C CYS A 103 -2.58 2.22 11.33
N SER A 104 -2.81 1.79 12.58
CA SER A 104 -1.74 1.31 13.46
C SER A 104 -0.98 0.11 12.87
N ARG A 105 -1.70 -0.89 12.33
CA ARG A 105 -1.07 -2.05 11.65
C ARG A 105 -0.28 -1.64 10.42
N CYS A 106 -0.81 -0.72 9.61
CA CYS A 106 -0.11 -0.21 8.43
C CYS A 106 1.18 0.51 8.81
N MET A 107 1.12 1.38 9.83
CA MET A 107 2.30 2.10 10.33
C MET A 107 3.34 1.19 10.92
N GLN A 108 2.94 0.16 11.68
CA GLN A 108 3.88 -0.85 12.16
C GLN A 108 4.58 -1.58 11.00
N SER A 109 3.83 -1.94 9.95
CA SER A 109 4.40 -2.54 8.74
C SER A 109 5.35 -1.58 8.02
N ALA A 110 4.99 -0.31 7.89
CA ALA A 110 5.82 0.69 7.24
C ALA A 110 7.15 0.92 7.97
N VAL A 111 7.12 1.02 9.31
CA VAL A 111 8.33 1.17 10.13
C VAL A 111 9.23 -0.06 10.02
N ASN A 112 8.66 -1.27 10.01
CA ASN A 112 9.44 -2.50 9.85
C ASN A 112 10.08 -2.62 8.46
N GLN A 113 9.43 -2.08 7.42
CA GLN A 113 9.93 -2.16 6.04
C GLN A 113 10.90 -1.03 5.68
N ILE A 114 10.70 0.19 6.18
CA ILE A 114 11.45 1.36 5.71
C ILE A 114 12.96 1.23 5.95
N GLY A 115 13.37 0.62 7.07
CA GLY A 115 14.79 0.35 7.36
C GLY A 115 15.41 -0.73 6.46
N LEU A 116 14.61 -1.69 6.00
CA LEU A 116 15.04 -2.72 5.06
C LEU A 116 15.16 -2.16 3.63
N VAL A 117 14.23 -1.28 3.24
CA VAL A 117 14.21 -0.64 1.93
C VAL A 117 15.29 0.44 1.81
N CYS A 118 15.49 1.23 2.87
CA CYS A 118 16.42 2.36 2.90
C CYS A 118 17.44 2.24 4.04
N PRO A 119 18.38 1.27 3.97
CA PRO A 119 19.36 1.08 5.01
C PRO A 119 20.26 2.31 5.11
N TYR A 120 20.41 2.83 6.33
CA TYR A 120 21.29 3.95 6.70
C TYR A 120 21.07 5.25 5.92
N SER A 121 19.92 5.48 5.28
CA SER A 121 19.65 6.73 4.54
C SER A 121 19.21 7.86 5.46
N TYR A 122 19.77 9.06 5.25
CA TYR A 122 19.36 10.29 5.95
C TYR A 122 17.91 10.70 5.64
N GLY A 123 17.41 10.38 4.46
CA GLY A 123 16.01 10.56 4.09
C GLY A 123 15.43 9.30 3.48
N ALA A 124 14.19 8.98 3.83
CA ALA A 124 13.45 7.89 3.23
C ALA A 124 11.97 8.21 3.14
N SER A 125 11.32 7.64 2.14
CA SER A 125 9.87 7.63 1.97
C SER A 125 9.41 6.21 1.65
N LEU A 126 8.28 5.82 2.22
CA LEU A 126 7.66 4.52 1.99
C LEU A 126 6.14 4.70 1.89
N GLN A 127 5.57 4.28 0.77
CA GLN A 127 4.13 4.27 0.53
C GLN A 127 3.64 2.82 0.51
N LEU A 128 2.72 2.50 1.42
CA LEU A 128 1.89 1.30 1.40
C LEU A 128 0.46 1.69 0.99
N GLU A 129 -0.37 0.71 0.63
CA GLU A 129 -1.78 0.93 0.23
C GLU A 129 -2.60 1.70 1.26
N GLY A 130 -2.30 1.55 2.55
CA GLY A 130 -3.02 2.21 3.64
C GLY A 130 -2.30 3.37 4.28
N CYS A 131 -1.03 3.64 3.97
CA CYS A 131 -0.26 4.62 4.73
C CYS A 131 1.06 5.03 4.08
N TYR A 132 1.54 6.20 4.49
CA TYR A 132 2.78 6.81 4.05
C TYR A 132 3.65 7.17 5.26
N LEU A 133 4.95 6.93 5.16
CA LEU A 133 5.95 7.32 6.14
C LEU A 133 7.11 8.01 5.42
N ARG A 134 7.50 9.21 5.90
CA ARG A 134 8.64 9.94 5.38
C ARG A 134 9.45 10.56 6.50
N TYR A 135 10.76 10.50 6.37
CA TYR A 135 11.69 11.27 7.19
C TYR A 135 12.83 11.82 6.33
N ASP A 136 13.45 12.89 6.81
CA ASP A 136 14.65 13.51 6.24
C ASP A 136 15.40 14.30 7.32
N ARG A 137 16.69 14.57 7.10
CA ARG A 137 17.49 15.47 7.95
C ARG A 137 17.23 16.96 7.64
N ALA A 138 16.75 17.24 6.42
CA ALA A 138 16.33 18.58 6.02
C ALA A 138 14.81 18.72 6.18
N SER A 139 14.34 19.83 6.74
CA SER A 139 12.90 20.05 6.87
C SER A 139 12.23 20.16 5.51
N PHE A 140 11.22 19.34 5.28
CA PHE A 140 10.31 19.38 4.12
C PHE A 140 8.87 19.72 4.52
N LEU A 141 8.60 19.85 5.82
CA LEU A 141 7.25 20.00 6.36
C LEU A 141 6.60 21.29 5.88
N GLY A 142 5.37 21.19 5.38
CA GLY A 142 4.60 22.33 4.89
C GLY A 142 5.09 22.91 3.56
N THR A 143 6.02 22.23 2.88
CA THR A 143 6.51 22.64 1.56
C THR A 143 5.76 21.89 0.47
N LEU A 144 5.21 22.60 -0.50
CA LEU A 144 4.57 22.01 -1.68
C LEU A 144 5.63 21.32 -2.57
N ASP A 145 5.44 20.02 -2.83
CA ASP A 145 6.23 19.23 -3.78
C ASP A 145 5.29 18.44 -4.69
N THR A 146 5.17 18.87 -5.95
CA THR A 146 4.37 18.22 -6.99
C THR A 146 5.22 17.36 -7.95
N SER A 147 6.47 17.09 -7.58
CA SER A 147 7.32 16.17 -8.36
C SER A 147 6.73 14.76 -8.34
N LEU A 148 6.77 14.11 -9.50
CA LEU A 148 6.26 12.75 -9.67
C LEU A 148 7.16 11.76 -8.92
N LYS A 149 6.61 11.03 -7.95
CA LYS A 149 7.34 9.99 -7.20
C LYS A 149 7.07 8.60 -7.75
N PHE A 150 5.81 8.31 -8.08
CA PHE A 150 5.42 7.02 -8.63
C PHE A 150 4.19 7.14 -9.52
N LYS A 151 4.10 6.32 -10.57
CA LYS A 151 2.88 6.13 -11.34
C LYS A 151 2.69 4.68 -11.76
N LYS A 152 1.43 4.26 -11.86
CA LYS A 152 1.04 2.96 -12.39
C LYS A 152 -0.19 3.15 -13.27
N CYS A 153 -0.16 2.63 -14.49
CA CYS A 153 -1.33 2.58 -15.37
C CYS A 153 -1.70 1.11 -15.58
N SER A 154 -2.99 0.80 -15.71
CA SER A 154 -3.46 -0.53 -16.06
C SER A 154 -2.92 -0.98 -17.42
N LYS A 155 -2.67 -2.28 -17.57
CA LYS A 155 -2.38 -2.88 -18.89
C LYS A 155 -3.62 -2.85 -19.78
N SER A 156 -4.80 -3.03 -19.19
CA SER A 156 -6.08 -2.93 -19.88
C SER A 156 -6.33 -1.49 -20.31
N SER A 157 -6.50 -1.28 -21.61
CA SER A 157 -6.96 -0.01 -22.17
C SER A 157 -8.45 -0.07 -22.47
N VAL A 158 -9.14 1.02 -22.19
CA VAL A 158 -10.52 1.24 -22.62
C VAL A 158 -10.48 1.90 -23.99
N ASN A 159 -11.10 1.27 -24.99
CA ASN A 159 -11.10 1.76 -26.37
C ASN A 159 -12.54 2.08 -26.80
N ASN A 160 -12.72 3.24 -27.44
CA ASN A 160 -14.00 3.69 -28.01
C ASN A 160 -15.19 3.72 -27.03
N ASP A 161 -14.93 3.87 -25.72
CA ASP A 161 -15.96 4.05 -24.69
C ASP A 161 -15.93 5.50 -24.19
N GLU A 162 -16.64 6.37 -24.92
CA GLU A 162 -16.77 7.79 -24.58
C GLU A 162 -17.44 7.98 -23.22
N GLU A 163 -18.34 7.08 -22.83
CA GLU A 163 -19.06 7.17 -21.58
C GLU A 163 -18.12 6.93 -20.39
N PHE A 164 -17.23 5.93 -20.49
CA PHE A 164 -16.17 5.69 -19.51
C PHE A 164 -15.31 6.95 -19.33
N PHE A 165 -14.80 7.53 -20.43
CA PHE A 165 -13.92 8.69 -20.34
C PHE A 165 -14.63 9.92 -19.76
N ARG A 166 -15.91 10.13 -20.11
CA ARG A 166 -16.74 11.19 -19.51
C ARG A 166 -16.91 10.98 -18.00
N ARG A 167 -17.20 9.74 -17.57
CA ARG A 167 -17.37 9.40 -16.15
C ARG A 167 -16.07 9.52 -15.37
N ARG A 168 -14.95 9.08 -15.95
CA ARG A 168 -13.61 9.29 -15.40
C ARG A 168 -13.32 10.78 -15.21
N ASP A 169 -13.60 11.60 -16.20
CA ASP A 169 -13.32 13.03 -16.10
C ASP A 169 -14.19 13.73 -15.03
N ILE A 170 -15.43 13.27 -14.81
CA ILE A 170 -16.28 13.71 -13.68
C ILE A 170 -15.64 13.32 -12.34
N VAL A 171 -15.24 12.05 -12.19
CA VAL A 171 -14.58 11.56 -10.96
C VAL A 171 -13.30 12.35 -10.68
N LEU A 172 -12.43 12.50 -11.68
CA LEU A 172 -11.17 13.22 -11.53
C LEU A 172 -11.35 14.70 -11.20
N ALA A 173 -12.35 15.37 -11.78
CA ALA A 173 -12.67 16.75 -11.44
C ALA A 173 -13.16 16.89 -10.00
N ASP A 174 -14.02 15.98 -9.54
CA ASP A 174 -14.50 15.98 -8.16
C ASP A 174 -13.35 15.70 -7.17
N LEU A 175 -12.42 14.79 -7.49
CA LEU A 175 -11.26 14.49 -6.64
C LEU A 175 -10.35 15.71 -6.36
N GLN A 176 -10.31 16.71 -7.25
CA GLN A 176 -9.52 17.94 -7.06
C GLN A 176 -10.07 18.83 -5.93
N ALA A 177 -11.34 18.70 -5.58
CA ALA A 177 -11.97 19.44 -4.50
C ALA A 177 -11.80 18.79 -3.11
N GLY A 178 -10.92 17.79 -2.99
CA GLY A 178 -10.68 17.08 -1.73
C GLY A 178 -9.95 17.94 -0.70
N VAL A 179 -10.46 17.95 0.54
CA VAL A 179 -9.75 18.47 1.72
C VAL A 179 -9.30 17.28 2.56
N GLY A 180 -8.00 17.05 2.65
CA GLY A 180 -7.46 15.82 3.26
C GLY A 180 -7.56 14.65 2.30
N PHE A 181 -8.68 13.92 2.30
CA PHE A 181 -8.95 12.84 1.33
C PHE A 181 -10.33 12.98 0.70
N LYS A 182 -10.52 12.36 -0.46
CA LYS A 182 -11.82 12.32 -1.14
C LYS A 182 -12.01 11.01 -1.89
N VAL A 183 -13.20 10.47 -1.76
CA VAL A 183 -13.70 9.35 -2.57
C VAL A 183 -14.72 9.91 -3.54
N SER A 184 -14.67 9.48 -4.79
CA SER A 184 -15.62 9.88 -5.82
C SER A 184 -16.01 8.69 -6.69
N SER A 185 -17.22 8.74 -7.24
CA SER A 185 -17.70 7.70 -8.16
C SER A 185 -18.67 8.28 -9.18
N SER A 186 -18.68 7.69 -10.37
CA SER A 186 -19.64 7.99 -11.44
C SER A 186 -19.90 6.75 -12.27
N GLY A 187 -21.05 6.11 -12.06
CA GLY A 187 -21.35 4.81 -12.66
C GLY A 187 -20.33 3.75 -12.21
N MET A 188 -19.64 3.14 -13.17
CA MET A 188 -18.62 2.12 -12.92
C MET A 188 -17.21 2.68 -12.76
N VAL A 189 -17.04 4.00 -12.62
CA VAL A 189 -15.71 4.59 -12.38
C VAL A 189 -15.66 5.09 -10.95
N GLU A 190 -14.64 4.68 -10.22
CA GLU A 190 -14.36 5.07 -8.85
C GLU A 190 -13.00 5.78 -8.77
N GLY A 191 -12.81 6.58 -7.75
CA GLY A 191 -11.54 7.26 -7.53
C GLY A 191 -11.32 7.67 -6.08
N PHE A 192 -10.04 7.84 -5.75
CA PHE A 192 -9.56 8.25 -4.45
C PHE A 192 -8.45 9.29 -4.61
N SER A 193 -8.50 10.37 -3.84
CA SER A 193 -7.41 11.33 -3.74
C SER A 193 -7.08 11.64 -2.28
N GLN A 194 -5.82 11.99 -2.02
CA GLN A 194 -5.42 12.44 -0.69
C GLN A 194 -4.19 13.35 -0.76
N CYS A 195 -4.24 14.43 0.03
CA CYS A 195 -3.14 15.33 0.31
C CYS A 195 -2.42 14.94 1.59
N MET A 196 -1.13 15.26 1.67
CA MET A 196 -0.41 15.21 2.94
C MET A 196 -0.94 16.30 3.89
N GLY A 197 -1.08 15.97 5.17
CA GLY A 197 -1.73 16.81 6.16
C GLY A 197 -0.93 18.06 6.56
N ASP A 198 0.30 18.21 6.07
CA ASP A 198 1.15 19.39 6.27
C ASP A 198 0.88 20.49 5.24
N LEU A 199 0.10 20.20 4.20
CA LEU A 199 -0.28 21.19 3.19
C LEU A 199 -1.40 22.12 3.65
N SER A 200 -1.32 23.37 3.20
CA SER A 200 -2.46 24.29 3.23
C SER A 200 -3.57 23.83 2.27
N SER A 201 -4.80 24.33 2.45
CA SER A 201 -5.91 24.01 1.54
C SER A 201 -5.63 24.41 0.07
N SER A 202 -4.93 25.53 -0.16
CA SER A 202 -4.55 25.97 -1.52
C SER A 202 -3.46 25.09 -2.14
N ASP A 203 -2.48 24.67 -1.35
CA ASP A 203 -1.40 23.79 -1.82
C ASP A 203 -1.93 22.39 -2.10
N CYS A 204 -2.85 21.90 -1.27
CA CYS A 204 -3.54 20.63 -1.50
C CYS A 204 -4.31 20.64 -2.83
N SER A 205 -5.12 21.68 -3.08
CA SER A 205 -5.85 21.84 -4.34
C SER A 205 -4.90 21.89 -5.55
N SER A 206 -3.81 22.66 -5.44
CA SER A 206 -2.79 22.74 -6.50
C SER A 206 -2.12 21.38 -6.76
N CYS A 207 -1.76 20.65 -5.71
CA CYS A 207 -1.14 19.33 -5.83
C CYS A 207 -2.08 18.31 -6.49
N LEU A 208 -3.35 18.28 -6.07
CA LEU A 208 -4.35 17.39 -6.67
C LEU A 208 -4.65 17.76 -8.13
N GLY A 209 -4.61 19.07 -8.44
CA GLY A 209 -4.60 19.59 -9.80
C GLY A 209 -3.54 18.93 -10.68
N ASP A 210 -2.29 18.98 -10.23
CA ASP A 210 -1.13 18.38 -10.90
C ASP A 210 -1.24 16.85 -11.00
N ALA A 211 -1.69 16.18 -9.93
CA ALA A 211 -1.85 14.73 -9.91
C ALA A 211 -2.88 14.26 -10.95
N VAL A 212 -4.02 14.96 -11.05
CA VAL A 212 -5.05 14.69 -12.05
C VAL A 212 -4.57 15.00 -13.48
N GLY A 213 -3.85 16.10 -13.68
CA GLY A 213 -3.22 16.40 -14.96
C GLY A 213 -2.27 15.29 -15.43
N LYS A 214 -1.48 14.75 -14.49
CA LYS A 214 -0.58 13.61 -14.73
C LYS A 214 -1.33 12.30 -14.97
N LEU A 215 -2.45 12.03 -14.28
CA LEU A 215 -3.29 10.86 -14.57
C LEU A 215 -3.78 10.89 -16.03
N LYS A 216 -4.26 12.04 -16.51
CA LYS A 216 -4.77 12.20 -17.88
C LYS A 216 -3.66 12.10 -18.93
N SER A 217 -2.53 12.77 -18.70
CA SER A 217 -1.42 12.82 -19.68
C SER A 217 -0.57 11.54 -19.72
N LEU A 218 -0.39 10.85 -18.59
CA LEU A 218 0.52 9.70 -18.49
C LEU A 218 -0.17 8.34 -18.59
N CYS A 219 -1.49 8.29 -18.34
CA CYS A 219 -2.28 7.05 -18.34
C CYS A 219 -3.53 7.14 -19.24
N GLY A 220 -3.48 7.98 -20.29
CA GLY A 220 -4.55 8.32 -21.25
C GLY A 220 -5.76 7.38 -21.32
N SER A 221 -5.62 6.17 -21.86
CA SER A 221 -6.72 5.21 -22.08
C SER A 221 -6.81 4.09 -21.04
N ALA A 222 -6.07 4.18 -19.93
CA ALA A 222 -6.05 3.14 -18.91
C ALA A 222 -7.42 2.97 -18.22
N ALA A 223 -7.83 1.74 -17.95
CA ALA A 223 -9.00 1.42 -17.14
C ALA A 223 -8.81 1.75 -15.64
N ALA A 224 -7.57 1.78 -15.17
CA ALA A 224 -7.20 2.22 -13.84
C ALA A 224 -5.82 2.89 -13.85
N ALA A 225 -5.62 3.87 -12.99
CA ALA A 225 -4.33 4.51 -12.85
C ALA A 225 -4.10 5.14 -11.48
N ASP A 226 -2.84 5.17 -11.10
CA ASP A 226 -2.33 5.73 -9.85
C ASP A 226 -1.22 6.74 -10.17
N VAL A 227 -1.30 7.92 -9.55
CA VAL A 227 -0.23 8.92 -9.57
C VAL A 227 0.03 9.40 -8.15
N PHE A 228 1.28 9.27 -7.70
CA PHE A 228 1.78 9.74 -6.42
C PHE A 228 2.81 10.83 -6.64
N LEU A 229 2.55 12.01 -6.07
CA LEU A 229 3.43 13.16 -6.04
C LEU A 229 4.09 13.29 -4.66
N GLY A 230 4.96 14.28 -4.50
CA GLY A 230 5.67 14.50 -3.24
C GLY A 230 4.75 14.71 -2.03
N GLN A 231 3.61 15.39 -2.24
CA GLN A 231 2.70 15.79 -1.16
C GLN A 231 1.22 15.46 -1.40
N CYS A 232 0.89 14.68 -2.43
CA CYS A 232 -0.48 14.19 -2.65
C CYS A 232 -0.49 13.02 -3.63
N TYR A 233 -1.62 12.34 -3.74
CA TYR A 233 -1.84 11.34 -4.78
C TYR A 233 -3.30 11.32 -5.24
N ALA A 234 -3.52 10.83 -6.45
CA ALA A 234 -4.84 10.59 -7.01
C ALA A 234 -4.84 9.26 -7.77
N ARG A 235 -5.94 8.53 -7.65
CA ARG A 235 -6.14 7.21 -8.25
C ARG A 235 -7.55 7.10 -8.80
N TYR A 236 -7.73 6.36 -9.89
CA TYR A 236 -9.04 5.95 -10.38
C TYR A 236 -9.00 4.52 -10.90
N TRP A 237 -10.16 3.86 -10.91
CA TRP A 237 -10.32 2.52 -11.45
C TRP A 237 -11.76 2.29 -11.91
N ALA A 238 -11.94 1.42 -12.90
CA ALA A 238 -13.24 0.85 -13.22
C ALA A 238 -13.65 -0.19 -12.16
N SER A 239 -14.92 -0.22 -11.75
CA SER A 239 -15.47 -1.23 -10.85
C SER A 239 -15.25 -2.63 -11.44
N GLY A 240 -14.81 -3.58 -10.60
CA GLY A 240 -14.37 -4.92 -11.03
C GLY A 240 -12.88 -5.04 -11.32
N TYR A 241 -12.15 -3.94 -11.48
CA TYR A 241 -10.71 -3.96 -11.79
C TYR A 241 -9.82 -4.40 -10.60
N TYR A 242 -10.24 -4.14 -9.35
CA TYR A 242 -9.50 -4.57 -8.15
C TYR A 242 -9.42 -6.10 -7.97
N GLN A 243 -10.32 -6.84 -8.62
CA GLN A 243 -10.33 -8.31 -8.56
C GLN A 243 -9.17 -8.91 -9.36
N GLU A 244 -8.68 -8.22 -10.40
CA GLU A 244 -7.49 -8.63 -11.17
C GLU A 244 -6.18 -8.07 -10.59
N PHE A 245 -6.22 -6.94 -9.89
CA PHE A 245 -5.03 -6.28 -9.33
C PHE A 245 -4.37 -7.07 -8.20
N SER A 246 -5.12 -7.95 -7.53
CA SER A 246 -4.62 -8.82 -6.44
C SER A 246 -4.14 -10.19 -6.91
N SER A 247 -4.35 -10.53 -8.19
CA SER A 247 -3.96 -11.80 -8.82
C SER A 247 -2.88 -11.66 -9.90
N ALA A 248 -2.39 -10.43 -10.16
CA ALA A 248 -1.39 -10.14 -11.18
C ALA A 248 0.03 -9.89 -10.61
N ASP A 249 0.35 -10.47 -9.45
CA ASP A 249 1.73 -10.60 -8.99
C ASP A 249 2.30 -11.95 -9.42
N SER A 250 2.69 -12.05 -10.69
CA SER A 250 3.74 -12.94 -11.18
C SER A 250 4.04 -12.66 -12.65
N SER A 251 4.59 -11.47 -12.95
CA SER A 251 5.36 -11.31 -14.18
C SER A 251 6.56 -10.39 -13.94
N HIS A 252 7.42 -10.78 -13.00
CA HIS A 252 8.81 -10.38 -13.01
C HIS A 252 9.54 -11.22 -14.07
N GLN A 253 9.69 -10.67 -15.27
CA GLN A 253 10.77 -11.04 -16.17
C GLN A 253 11.97 -10.16 -15.80
N ASP A 254 12.72 -10.62 -14.81
CA ASP A 254 14.18 -10.77 -14.79
C ASP A 254 14.63 -10.92 -13.33
N GLU A 255 15.52 -11.89 -13.11
CA GLU A 255 16.03 -12.42 -11.82
C GLU A 255 15.29 -13.61 -11.18
N ASP A 256 14.85 -14.59 -11.98
CA ASP A 256 14.41 -15.90 -11.45
C ASP A 256 15.18 -17.09 -12.06
N HIS A 257 16.51 -17.00 -12.02
CA HIS A 257 17.38 -18.15 -12.29
C HIS A 257 17.77 -18.92 -11.02
N ILE A 258 17.65 -18.34 -9.82
CA ILE A 258 18.06 -19.00 -8.58
C ILE A 258 16.88 -19.76 -7.96
N GLY A 259 15.66 -19.17 -7.93
CA GLY A 259 14.48 -19.79 -7.34
C GLY A 259 14.02 -21.06 -8.05
N LYS A 260 13.91 -21.01 -9.39
CA LYS A 260 13.61 -22.19 -10.23
C LYS A 260 14.68 -23.29 -10.12
N THR A 261 15.94 -22.91 -9.98
CA THR A 261 17.05 -23.86 -9.83
C THR A 261 17.01 -24.55 -8.45
N VAL A 262 16.70 -23.82 -7.38
CA VAL A 262 16.56 -24.39 -6.03
C VAL A 262 15.37 -25.34 -5.93
N ALA A 263 14.22 -24.99 -6.52
CA ALA A 263 13.04 -25.88 -6.52
C ALA A 263 13.29 -27.21 -7.26
N LEU A 264 14.02 -27.17 -8.39
CA LEU A 264 14.41 -28.37 -9.12
C LEU A 264 15.41 -29.24 -8.32
N ILE A 265 16.40 -28.62 -7.68
CA ILE A 265 17.39 -29.35 -6.86
C ILE A 265 16.72 -30.03 -5.66
N VAL A 266 15.84 -29.32 -4.95
CA VAL A 266 15.11 -29.89 -3.80
C VAL A 266 14.20 -31.03 -4.24
N GLY A 267 13.50 -30.89 -5.37
CA GLY A 267 12.67 -31.95 -5.94
C GLY A 267 13.47 -33.21 -6.30
N VAL A 268 14.63 -33.04 -6.94
CA VAL A 268 15.50 -34.17 -7.33
C VAL A 268 16.09 -34.88 -6.10
N LEU A 269 16.54 -34.12 -5.09
CA LEU A 269 17.07 -34.70 -3.85
C LEU A 269 16.01 -35.46 -3.05
N ALA A 270 14.80 -34.91 -2.94
CA ALA A 270 13.68 -35.59 -2.29
C ALA A 270 13.28 -36.88 -3.05
N GLY A 271 13.24 -36.82 -4.38
CA GLY A 271 12.96 -37.98 -5.23
C GLY A 271 14.00 -39.10 -5.08
N LEU A 272 15.29 -38.74 -5.06
CA LEU A 272 16.39 -39.69 -4.84
C LEU A 272 16.31 -40.36 -3.46
N ALA A 273 16.01 -39.59 -2.41
CA ALA A 273 15.87 -40.15 -1.06
C ALA A 273 14.73 -41.19 -0.98
N VAL A 274 13.59 -40.89 -1.60
CA VAL A 274 12.46 -41.83 -1.66
C VAL A 274 12.81 -43.08 -2.47
N LEU A 275 13.50 -42.92 -3.61
CA LEU A 275 13.95 -44.05 -4.43
C LEU A 275 14.88 -44.99 -3.65
N ILE A 276 15.84 -44.45 -2.89
CA ILE A 276 16.78 -45.23 -2.08
C ILE A 276 16.03 -46.02 -0.99
N VAL A 277 15.03 -45.42 -0.34
CA VAL A 277 14.20 -46.11 0.67
C VAL A 277 13.43 -47.26 0.04
N ILE A 278 12.82 -47.04 -1.14
CA ILE A 278 12.08 -48.08 -1.87
C ILE A 278 13.01 -49.22 -2.27
N LEU A 279 14.17 -48.92 -2.85
CA LEU A 279 15.16 -49.94 -3.25
C LEU A 279 15.68 -50.73 -2.04
N SER A 280 15.87 -50.08 -0.89
CA SER A 280 16.28 -50.75 0.35
C SER A 280 15.21 -51.72 0.86
N PHE A 281 13.93 -51.33 0.76
CA PHE A 281 12.80 -52.19 1.11
C PHE A 281 12.65 -53.37 0.13
N CYS A 282 12.83 -53.12 -1.18
CA CYS A 282 12.82 -54.16 -2.20
C CYS A 282 14.00 -55.13 -2.03
N HIS A 283 15.19 -54.66 -1.68
CA HIS A 283 16.35 -55.53 -1.42
C HIS A 283 16.15 -56.37 -0.14
N SER A 284 15.60 -55.76 0.92
CA SER A 284 15.31 -56.47 2.17
C SER A 284 14.26 -57.58 2.00
N ASN A 285 13.27 -57.37 1.12
CA ASN A 285 12.24 -58.35 0.81
C ASN A 285 12.66 -59.37 -0.27
N GLY A 286 13.57 -59.00 -1.17
CA GLY A 286 14.13 -59.92 -2.18
C GLY A 286 15.07 -60.97 -1.61
N MET A 287 15.78 -60.67 -0.51
CA MET A 287 16.64 -61.64 0.18
C MET A 287 15.87 -62.69 1.01
N LYS A 288 14.53 -62.57 1.14
CA LYS A 288 13.69 -63.55 1.85
C LYS A 288 13.09 -64.63 0.94
N GLN A 289 13.50 -64.71 -0.33
CA GLN A 289 13.00 -65.70 -1.29
C GLN A 289 14.08 -66.67 -1.82
N GLN A 290 15.22 -66.76 -1.14
CA GLN A 290 16.19 -67.87 -1.31
C GLN A 290 16.70 -68.37 0.05
N VAL A 291 15.85 -69.08 0.79
CA VAL A 291 16.18 -70.25 1.62
C VAL A 291 14.97 -71.19 1.56
#